data_AF-A0A3B3CI29-F1
#
_entry.id   AF-A0A3B3CI29-F1
#
_cell.length_a   1.000
_cell.length_b   1.000
_cell.length_c   1.000
_cell.angle_alpha   90.00
_cell.angle_beta   90.00
_cell.angle_gamma   90.00
#
_symmetry.space_group_name_H-M   'P 1'
#
loop_
_entity.id
_entity.type
_entity.pdbx_description
1 polymer ?
#
loop_
_entity_poly.entity_id
_entity_poly.type
_entity_poly.pdbx_seq_one_letter_code
_entity_poly.pdbx_strand_id
1 'polypeptide(L)'
;LQEFISISVQDPRLHKEDTWTTYVDYEIYLQTNSMCFRKKRSCVRRRYSEFVWLRHCLEQNALVLNVPKLPSWNPFFSLRNEDQVTKRMKGLQEFLDNILQVPLLLSDSRLHLFLQSGLSITKIMKCSLGQTRYTVAEAIQRSSTVTQRWGPE
;
A
#
# COMPACT_ATOMS: atom_id res chain seq x y z
N LEU A 1 -17.01 -5.42 20.74
CA LEU A 1 -16.17 -4.35 20.14
C LEU A 1 -16.54 -4.24 18.67
N GLN A 2 -16.81 -3.03 18.18
CA GLN A 2 -17.10 -2.81 16.76
C GLN A 2 -15.85 -3.06 15.91
N GLU A 3 -16.01 -3.70 14.76
CA GLU A 3 -14.90 -3.88 13.81
C GLU A 3 -14.48 -2.52 13.22
N PHE A 4 -13.18 -2.29 13.07
CA PHE A 4 -12.63 -1.09 12.46
C PHE A 4 -11.39 -1.40 11.62
N ILE A 5 -11.20 -0.63 10.56
CA ILE A 5 -9.99 -0.60 9.74
C ILE A 5 -9.60 0.87 9.60
N SER A 6 -8.44 1.24 10.15
CA SER A 6 -7.88 2.59 10.06
C SER A 6 -6.60 2.53 9.23
N ILE A 7 -6.51 3.37 8.20
CA ILE A 7 -5.33 3.47 7.34
C ILE A 7 -4.91 4.93 7.21
N SER A 8 -3.61 5.19 7.22
CA SER A 8 -3.05 6.50 6.90
C SER A 8 -1.93 6.40 5.86
N VAL A 9 -1.89 7.35 4.92
CA VAL A 9 -0.80 7.58 3.98
C VAL A 9 -0.12 8.88 4.36
N GLN A 10 1.15 8.80 4.75
CA GLN A 10 1.85 9.89 5.42
C GLN A 10 3.35 9.90 5.11
N ASP A 11 4.05 10.88 5.69
CA ASP A 11 5.52 10.97 5.72
C ASP A 11 6.17 10.71 4.34
N PRO A 12 5.93 11.59 3.34
CA PRO A 12 6.55 11.44 2.02
C PRO A 12 8.07 11.56 2.15
N ARG A 13 8.82 10.63 1.55
CA ARG A 13 10.30 10.68 1.54
C ARG A 13 10.84 10.63 0.13
N LEU A 14 11.78 11.53 -0.15
CA LEU A 14 12.55 11.54 -1.39
C LEU A 14 13.74 10.58 -1.25
N HIS A 15 13.82 9.61 -2.16
CA HIS A 15 14.92 8.66 -2.25
C HIS A 15 15.75 8.96 -3.49
N LYS A 16 17.07 8.85 -3.34
CA LYS A 16 18.05 8.87 -4.44
C LYS A 16 18.67 7.48 -4.48
N GLU A 17 18.27 6.67 -5.45
CA GLU A 17 18.77 5.30 -5.61
C GLU A 17 20.14 5.34 -6.33
N ASP A 18 20.24 6.15 -7.40
CA ASP A 18 21.49 6.51 -8.10
C ASP A 18 21.47 7.98 -8.55
N THR A 19 22.49 8.42 -9.30
CA THR A 19 22.61 9.82 -9.80
C THR A 19 21.42 10.29 -10.64
N TRP A 20 20.66 9.37 -11.24
CA TRP A 20 19.56 9.67 -12.16
C TRP A 20 18.19 9.18 -11.66
N THR A 21 18.16 8.29 -10.67
CA THR A 21 16.94 7.63 -10.20
C THR A 21 16.52 8.24 -8.87
N THR A 22 15.59 9.19 -8.96
CA THR A 22 14.96 9.79 -7.78
C THR A 22 13.49 9.42 -7.75
N TYR A 23 12.97 9.05 -6.58
CA TYR A 23 11.54 8.78 -6.42
C TYR A 23 11.05 9.23 -5.04
N VAL A 24 9.73 9.40 -4.91
CA VAL A 24 9.07 9.62 -3.63
C VAL A 24 8.26 8.39 -3.28
N ASP A 25 8.42 7.92 -2.05
CA ASP A 25 7.52 6.94 -1.44
C ASP A 25 6.74 7.57 -0.29
N TYR A 26 5.70 6.85 0.13
CA TYR A 26 4.82 7.24 1.20
C TYR A 26 4.76 6.13 2.24
N GLU A 27 4.75 6.50 3.51
CA GLU A 27 4.42 5.56 4.58
C GLU A 27 2.94 5.23 4.53
N ILE A 28 2.61 3.94 4.64
CA ILE A 28 1.26 3.44 4.83
C ILE A 28 1.22 2.80 6.20
N TYR A 29 0.45 3.38 7.12
CA TYR A 29 0.18 2.81 8.43
C TYR A 29 -1.23 2.25 8.47
N LEU A 30 -1.37 0.98 8.83
CA LEU A 30 -2.64 0.28 8.98
C LEU A 30 -2.80 -0.17 10.44
N GLN A 31 -3.94 0.10 11.03
CA GLN A 31 -4.36 -0.43 12.33
C GLN A 31 -5.80 -0.94 12.25
N THR A 32 -6.04 -2.16 12.69
CA THR A 32 -7.35 -2.80 12.55
C THR A 32 -7.56 -3.90 13.58
N ASN A 33 -8.80 -4.14 13.97
CA ASN A 33 -9.19 -5.36 14.69
C ASN A 33 -9.86 -6.41 13.77
N SER A 34 -10.05 -6.09 12.48
CA SER A 34 -10.71 -6.96 11.50
C SER A 34 -9.97 -8.28 11.30
N MET A 35 -10.74 -9.32 10.98
CA MET A 35 -10.21 -10.65 10.65
C MET A 35 -9.78 -10.78 9.19
N CYS A 36 -10.13 -9.81 8.34
CA CYS A 36 -9.63 -9.75 6.96
C CYS A 36 -8.11 -9.57 6.92
N PHE A 37 -7.52 -8.97 7.95
CA PHE A 37 -6.08 -8.68 8.01
C PHE A 37 -5.34 -9.61 8.95
N ARG A 38 -4.17 -10.07 8.50
CA ARG A 38 -3.34 -11.00 9.27
C ARG A 38 -2.67 -10.31 10.46
N LYS A 39 -2.14 -9.10 10.24
CA LYS A 39 -1.60 -8.25 11.31
C LYS A 39 -2.61 -7.19 11.73
N LYS A 40 -2.65 -6.93 13.04
CA LYS A 40 -3.47 -5.84 13.63
C LYS A 40 -2.85 -4.45 13.42
N ARG A 41 -1.53 -4.41 13.22
CA ARG A 41 -0.79 -3.19 12.84
C ARG A 41 0.25 -3.52 11.77
N SER A 42 0.36 -2.67 10.76
CA SER A 42 1.47 -2.71 9.80
C SER A 42 1.91 -1.31 9.40
N CYS A 43 3.19 -1.17 9.11
CA CYS A 43 3.78 0.05 8.57
C CYS A 43 4.68 -0.37 7.39
N VAL A 44 4.36 0.08 6.19
CA VAL A 44 5.09 -0.21 4.95
C VAL A 44 5.33 1.08 4.19
N ARG A 45 6.28 1.09 3.26
CA ARG A 45 6.49 2.23 2.36
C ARG A 45 6.27 1.83 0.92
N ARG A 46 5.53 2.65 0.18
CA ARG A 46 5.14 2.39 -1.21
C ARG A 46 5.25 3.65 -2.05
N ARG A 47 5.75 3.52 -3.27
CA ARG A 47 5.79 4.61 -4.26
C ARG A 47 4.54 4.58 -5.17
N TYR A 48 4.22 5.71 -5.79
CA TYR A 48 3.04 5.87 -6.63
C TYR A 48 2.90 4.79 -7.72
N SER A 49 4.00 4.41 -8.39
CA SER A 49 3.96 3.38 -9.43
C SER A 49 3.54 2.00 -8.91
N GLU A 50 3.79 1.70 -7.63
CA GLU A 50 3.30 0.46 -7.01
C GLU A 50 1.79 0.52 -6.74
N PHE A 51 1.24 1.70 -6.44
CA PHE A 51 -0.21 1.89 -6.36
C PHE A 51 -0.88 1.70 -7.73
N VAL A 52 -0.26 2.21 -8.81
CA VAL A 52 -0.74 1.99 -10.18
C VAL A 52 -0.80 0.50 -10.50
N TRP A 53 0.26 -0.24 -10.17
CA TRP A 53 0.29 -1.69 -10.31
C TRP A 53 -0.80 -2.39 -9.48
N LEU A 54 -0.99 -1.98 -8.22
CA LEU A 54 -2.01 -2.57 -7.35
C LEU A 54 -3.41 -2.35 -7.94
N ARG A 55 -3.72 -1.12 -8.37
CA ARG A 55 -5.01 -0.79 -8.99
C ARG A 55 -5.27 -1.68 -10.21
N HIS A 56 -4.28 -1.82 -11.09
CA HIS A 56 -4.41 -2.68 -12.26
C HIS A 56 -4.68 -4.15 -11.87
N CYS A 57 -3.98 -4.67 -10.86
CA CYS A 57 -4.21 -6.02 -10.35
C CYS A 57 -5.63 -6.22 -9.82
N LEU A 58 -6.16 -5.25 -9.08
CA LEU A 58 -7.51 -5.28 -8.54
C LEU A 58 -8.56 -5.21 -9.66
N GLU A 59 -8.33 -4.43 -10.71
CA GLU A 59 -9.23 -4.35 -11.87
C GLU A 59 -9.36 -5.70 -12.59
N GLN A 60 -8.26 -6.45 -12.74
CA GLN A 60 -8.30 -7.77 -13.38
C GLN A 60 -9.13 -8.79 -12.61
N ASN A 61 -9.20 -8.67 -11.28
CA ASN A 61 -9.97 -9.57 -10.43
C ASN A 61 -11.43 -9.14 -10.24
N ALA A 62 -11.73 -7.86 -10.46
CA ALA A 62 -13.01 -7.25 -10.13
C ALA A 62 -13.78 -6.84 -11.39
N LEU A 63 -13.93 -7.76 -12.35
CA LEU A 63 -14.46 -7.56 -13.71
C LEU A 63 -15.76 -6.74 -13.85
N VAL A 64 -16.54 -6.55 -12.77
CA VAL A 64 -17.80 -5.80 -12.74
C VAL A 64 -17.77 -4.59 -11.78
N LEU A 65 -16.75 -4.47 -10.91
CA LEU A 65 -16.67 -3.40 -9.92
C LEU A 65 -15.80 -2.25 -10.41
N ASN A 66 -16.27 -1.03 -10.18
CA ASN A 66 -15.49 0.18 -10.38
C ASN A 66 -14.42 0.29 -9.29
N VAL A 67 -13.18 -0.14 -9.60
CA VAL A 67 -12.04 0.03 -8.71
C VAL A 67 -11.78 1.53 -8.49
N PRO A 68 -11.59 2.00 -7.23
CA PRO A 68 -11.32 3.39 -6.93
C PRO A 68 -10.22 3.99 -7.80
N LYS A 69 -10.39 5.27 -8.17
CA LYS A 69 -9.44 5.97 -9.02
C LYS A 69 -8.23 6.41 -8.19
N LEU A 70 -7.04 6.28 -8.77
CA LEU A 70 -5.84 6.92 -8.22
C LEU A 70 -5.84 8.42 -8.52
N PRO A 71 -5.08 9.23 -7.77
CA PRO A 71 -4.83 10.60 -8.17
C PRO A 71 -4.23 10.60 -9.58
N SER A 72 -4.70 11.54 -10.41
CA SER A 72 -4.36 11.60 -11.83
C SER A 72 -2.84 11.61 -12.02
N TRP A 73 -2.39 10.84 -13.01
CA TRP A 73 -1.00 10.94 -13.45
C TRP A 73 -0.77 12.35 -13.97
N ASN A 74 0.20 13.06 -13.38
CA ASN A 74 0.57 14.41 -13.78
C ASN A 74 1.91 14.35 -14.53
N PRO A 75 1.96 14.65 -15.84
CA PRO A 75 3.21 14.68 -16.61
C PRO A 75 4.20 15.72 -16.10
N PHE A 76 3.73 16.78 -15.43
CA PHE A 76 4.54 17.85 -14.85
C PHE A 76 4.75 17.66 -13.34
N PHE A 77 4.70 16.41 -12.86
CA PHE A 77 4.91 16.13 -11.45
C PHE A 77 6.36 16.40 -11.03
N SER A 78 6.55 17.33 -10.10
CA SER A 78 7.84 17.62 -9.49
C SER A 78 7.94 16.97 -8.12
N LEU A 79 8.90 16.05 -7.95
CA LEU A 79 9.21 15.41 -6.67
C LEU A 79 9.68 16.42 -5.59
N ARG A 80 10.09 17.62 -6.00
CA ARG A 80 10.55 18.71 -5.11
C ARG A 80 9.45 19.70 -4.76
N ASN A 81 8.27 19.59 -5.37
CA ASN A 81 7.14 20.46 -5.06
C ASN A 81 6.28 19.80 -3.96
N GLU A 82 6.34 20.35 -2.75
CA GLU A 82 5.65 19.81 -1.57
C GLU A 82 4.12 19.79 -1.74
N ASP A 83 3.53 20.79 -2.41
CA ASP A 83 2.08 20.82 -2.67
C ASP A 83 1.64 19.67 -3.57
N GLN A 84 2.42 19.39 -4.63
CA GLN A 84 2.14 18.29 -5.54
C GLN A 84 2.31 16.93 -4.83
N VAL A 85 3.37 16.78 -4.03
CA VAL A 85 3.63 15.57 -3.25
C VAL A 85 2.50 15.32 -2.23
N THR A 86 2.05 16.38 -1.54
CA THR A 86 0.95 16.33 -0.56
C THR A 86 -0.39 16.05 -1.23
N LYS A 87 -0.68 16.67 -2.38
CA LYS A 87 -1.90 16.40 -3.16
C LYS A 87 -1.95 14.95 -3.61
N ARG A 88 -0.83 14.40 -4.07
CA ARG A 88 -0.72 12.97 -4.41
C ARG A 88 -0.94 12.10 -3.18
N MET A 89 -0.33 12.43 -2.05
CA MET A 89 -0.50 11.71 -0.78
C MET A 89 -1.99 11.61 -0.37
N LYS A 90 -2.71 12.74 -0.42
CA LYS A 90 -4.17 12.78 -0.14
C LYS A 90 -4.97 11.90 -1.10
N GLY A 91 -4.67 11.93 -2.39
CA GLY A 91 -5.34 11.03 -3.34
C GLY A 91 -5.01 9.55 -3.12
N LEU A 92 -3.82 9.23 -2.64
CA LEU A 92 -3.44 7.85 -2.26
C LEU A 92 -4.19 7.40 -0.99
N GLN A 93 -4.36 8.30 -0.02
CA GLN A 93 -5.20 8.08 1.16
C GLN A 93 -6.64 7.75 0.75
N GLU A 94 -7.28 8.63 -0.03
CA GLU A 94 -8.65 8.43 -0.51
C GLU A 94 -8.80 7.13 -1.30
N PHE A 95 -7.82 6.78 -2.13
CA PHE A 95 -7.81 5.52 -2.87
C PHE A 95 -7.86 4.30 -1.93
N LEU A 96 -7.02 4.29 -0.88
CA LEU A 96 -7.00 3.19 0.08
C LEU A 96 -8.27 3.16 0.94
N ASP A 97 -8.74 4.31 1.44
CA ASP A 97 -9.98 4.39 2.20
C ASP A 97 -11.14 3.76 1.43
N ASN A 98 -11.28 4.10 0.14
CA ASN A 98 -12.31 3.55 -0.73
C ASN A 98 -12.13 2.05 -1.01
N ILE A 99 -10.90 1.55 -1.15
CA ILE A 99 -10.65 0.10 -1.34
C ILE A 99 -11.11 -0.69 -0.12
N LEU A 100 -10.82 -0.20 1.09
CA LEU A 100 -11.11 -0.90 2.34
C LEU A 100 -12.61 -1.00 2.62
N GLN A 101 -13.45 -0.19 1.96
CA GLN A 101 -14.91 -0.30 2.02
C GLN A 101 -15.50 -1.36 1.08
N VAL A 102 -14.70 -1.99 0.21
CA VAL A 102 -15.19 -2.98 -0.76
C VAL A 102 -14.74 -4.40 -0.38
N PRO A 103 -15.62 -5.24 0.20
CA PRO A 103 -15.24 -6.56 0.70
C PRO A 103 -14.58 -7.48 -0.34
N LEU A 104 -14.99 -7.38 -1.61
CA LEU A 104 -14.37 -8.18 -2.67
C LEU A 104 -12.89 -7.83 -2.87
N LEU A 105 -12.52 -6.55 -2.78
CA LEU A 105 -11.12 -6.13 -2.90
C LEU A 105 -10.28 -6.59 -1.71
N LEU A 106 -10.90 -6.67 -0.52
CA LEU A 106 -10.27 -7.24 0.69
C LEU A 106 -9.99 -8.73 0.58
N SER A 107 -10.54 -9.46 -0.39
CA SER A 107 -10.20 -10.87 -0.63
C SER A 107 -8.90 -11.06 -1.42
N ASP A 108 -8.36 -10.01 -2.04
CA ASP A 108 -7.18 -10.11 -2.90
C ASP A 108 -5.89 -10.19 -2.08
N SER A 109 -5.17 -11.32 -2.18
CA SER A 109 -3.91 -11.53 -1.48
C SER A 109 -2.83 -10.47 -1.81
N ARG A 110 -2.85 -9.88 -3.00
CA ARG A 110 -1.89 -8.85 -3.43
C ARG A 110 -2.09 -7.56 -2.66
N LEU A 111 -3.34 -7.21 -2.31
CA LEU A 111 -3.64 -6.07 -1.45
C LEU A 111 -3.04 -6.27 -0.05
N HIS A 112 -3.22 -7.46 0.54
CA HIS A 112 -2.67 -7.79 1.85
C HIS A 112 -1.15 -7.77 1.86
N LEU A 113 -0.50 -8.34 0.84
CA LEU A 113 0.96 -8.29 0.70
C LEU A 113 1.44 -6.85 0.49
N PHE A 114 0.71 -6.03 -0.27
CA PHE A 114 1.05 -4.63 -0.49
C PHE A 114 1.02 -3.81 0.82
N LEU A 115 -0.01 -4.01 1.65
CA LEU A 115 -0.24 -3.27 2.89
C LEU A 115 0.52 -3.80 4.13
N GLN A 116 0.84 -5.10 4.15
CA GLN A 116 1.35 -5.77 5.36
C GLN A 116 2.73 -6.42 5.21
N SER A 117 3.36 -6.32 4.03
CA SER A 117 4.70 -6.83 3.78
C SER A 117 5.61 -5.81 3.09
N GLY A 118 6.91 -5.88 3.36
CA GLY A 118 7.95 -5.13 2.64
C GLY A 118 8.38 -5.76 1.30
N LEU A 119 7.58 -6.65 0.71
CA LEU A 119 7.93 -7.30 -0.57
C LEU A 119 7.85 -6.32 -1.74
N SER A 120 8.78 -6.44 -2.70
CA SER A 120 8.67 -5.75 -3.99
C SER A 120 7.52 -6.32 -4.83
N ILE A 121 6.98 -5.53 -5.77
CA ILE A 121 5.91 -5.96 -6.69
C ILE A 121 6.18 -7.36 -7.29
N THR A 122 7.40 -7.59 -7.80
CA THR A 122 7.76 -8.88 -8.42
C THR A 122 7.63 -10.04 -7.44
N LYS A 123 8.02 -9.83 -6.18
CA LYS A 123 7.88 -10.86 -5.13
C LYS A 123 6.42 -11.04 -4.72
N ILE A 124 5.61 -9.96 -4.69
CA ILE A 124 4.17 -10.04 -4.43
C ILE A 124 3.49 -10.89 -5.51
N MET A 125 3.74 -10.59 -6.78
CA MET A 125 3.18 -11.34 -7.92
C MET A 125 3.54 -12.83 -7.86
N LYS A 126 4.83 -13.15 -7.66
CA LYS A 126 5.27 -14.55 -7.53
C LYS A 126 4.59 -15.23 -6.33
N CYS A 127 4.45 -14.54 -5.21
CA CYS A 127 3.82 -15.09 -4.01
C CYS A 127 2.32 -15.34 -4.20
N SER A 128 1.59 -14.41 -4.83
CA SER A 128 0.16 -14.59 -5.13
C SER A 128 -0.12 -15.73 -6.12
N LEU A 129 0.86 -16.05 -6.98
CA LEU A 129 0.78 -17.17 -7.94
C LEU A 129 1.30 -18.49 -7.36
N GLY A 130 1.71 -18.54 -6.09
CA GLY A 130 2.28 -19.75 -5.47
C GLY A 130 3.69 -20.11 -5.97
N GLN A 131 4.40 -19.16 -6.58
CA GLN A 131 5.75 -19.34 -7.15
C GLN A 131 6.88 -18.97 -6.17
N THR A 132 6.59 -18.88 -4.89
CA THR A 132 7.58 -18.60 -3.81
C THR A 132 7.67 -19.78 -2.86
N ARG A 133 8.82 -19.90 -2.16
CA ARG A 133 9.01 -20.92 -1.10
C ARG A 133 8.25 -20.64 0.20
N TYR A 134 7.51 -19.55 0.26
CA TYR A 134 6.73 -19.11 1.40
C TYR A 134 5.33 -18.71 0.92
N THR A 135 4.35 -18.87 1.79
CA THR A 135 2.96 -18.48 1.57
C THR A 135 2.74 -16.99 1.81
N VAL A 136 1.58 -16.49 1.42
CA VAL A 136 1.12 -15.11 1.71
C VAL A 136 1.17 -14.84 3.22
N ALA A 137 0.66 -15.78 4.04
CA ALA A 137 0.62 -15.64 5.48
C ALA A 137 2.03 -15.57 6.10
N GLU A 138 2.95 -16.41 5.63
CA GLU A 138 4.35 -16.38 6.08
C GLU A 138 5.06 -15.10 5.67
N ALA A 139 4.84 -14.61 4.44
CA ALA A 139 5.40 -13.34 3.97
C ALA A 139 4.97 -12.16 4.85
N ILE A 140 3.67 -12.10 5.18
CA ILE A 140 3.14 -11.06 6.06
C ILE A 140 3.71 -11.22 7.47
N GLN A 141 3.72 -12.43 8.04
CA GLN A 141 4.22 -12.67 9.39
C GLN A 141 5.70 -12.29 9.54
N ARG A 142 6.54 -12.64 8.57
CA ARG A 142 7.99 -12.39 8.58
C ARG A 142 8.37 -10.92 8.36
N SER A 143 7.47 -10.10 7.80
CA SER A 143 7.76 -8.69 7.59
C SER A 143 7.93 -7.99 8.94
N SER A 144 9.03 -7.30 9.17
CA SER A 144 9.21 -6.47 10.35
C SER A 144 8.13 -5.38 10.35
N THR A 145 7.35 -5.26 11.43
CA THR A 145 6.61 -4.03 11.67
C THR A 145 7.65 -2.99 12.11
N VAL A 146 7.81 -1.90 11.36
CA VAL A 146 8.58 -0.76 11.86
C VAL A 146 7.80 -0.21 13.04
N THR A 147 8.12 -0.70 14.22
CA THR A 147 7.43 -0.39 15.48
C THR A 147 8.23 0.68 16.23
N GLN A 148 8.75 1.68 15.51
CA GLN A 148 9.53 2.75 16.11
C GLN A 148 9.08 4.10 15.55
N ARG A 149 8.02 4.65 16.16
CA ARG A 149 7.88 6.11 16.30
C ARG A 149 6.81 6.62 17.26
N TRP A 150 6.22 5.79 18.14
CA TRP A 150 5.26 6.27 19.14
C TRP A 150 5.36 5.42 20.41
N GLY A 151 6.28 5.78 21.30
CA GLY A 151 6.12 5.54 22.73
C GLY A 151 5.48 6.80 23.35
N PRO A 152 4.62 6.69 24.36
CA PRO A 152 4.10 7.86 25.06
C PRO A 152 5.23 8.51 25.87
N GLU A 153 5.35 9.84 25.78
CA GLU A 153 5.87 10.66 26.90
C GLU A 153 4.81 10.72 28.00
#